data_AF-A0A7V9VGD7-F1
#
_entry.id   AF-A0A7V9VGD7-F1
#
_cell.length_a   1.000
_cell.length_b   1.000
_cell.length_c   1.000
_cell.angle_alpha   90.00
_cell.angle_beta   90.00
_cell.angle_gamma   90.00
#
_symmetry.space_group_name_H-M   'P 1'
#
loop_
_entity.id
_entity.type
_entity.pdbx_description
1 polymer ?
#
loop_
_entity_poly.entity_id
_entity_poly.type
_entity_poly.pdbx_seq_one_letter_code
_entity_poly.pdbx_strand_id
1 'polypeptide(L)' 'REMALLVEQAGWGAHDLRRVSVDAMKSAFLPYDLRRQLIRDVIVPGYAAWEG' A
#
# COMPACT_ATOMS: atom_id res chain seq x y z
N ARG A 1 -12.34 5.53 -4.39
CA ARG A 1 -13.05 6.63 -3.68
C ARG A 1 -12.48 6.84 -2.29
N GLU A 2 -12.57 5.86 -1.38
CA GLU A 2 -12.07 6.03 0.01
C GLU A 2 -10.60 6.43 0.11
N MET A 3 -9.69 5.81 -0.67
CA MET A 3 -8.27 6.23 -0.66
C MET A 3 -8.04 7.67 -1.15
N ALA A 4 -8.88 8.20 -2.05
CA ALA A 4 -8.77 9.59 -2.48
C ALA A 4 -9.22 10.55 -1.36
N LEU A 5 -10.27 10.20 -0.61
CA LEU A 5 -10.71 10.98 0.54
C LEU A 5 -9.65 11.02 1.65
N LEU A 6 -8.87 9.96 1.85
CA LEU A 6 -7.74 9.97 2.79
C LEU A 6 -6.68 11.01 2.39
N VAL A 7 -6.42 11.18 1.10
CA VAL A 7 -5.51 12.22 0.61
C VAL A 7 -6.13 13.61 0.78
N GLU A 8 -7.35 13.79 0.26
CA GLU A 8 -8.00 15.10 0.17
C GLU A 8 -8.43 15.67 1.53
N GLN A 9 -8.90 14.81 2.43
CA GLN A 9 -9.54 15.22 3.69
C GLN A 9 -8.68 14.91 4.91
N ALA A 10 -7.89 13.84 4.88
CA ALA A 10 -7.03 13.44 6.00
C ALA A 10 -5.54 13.79 5.78
N GLY A 11 -5.19 14.41 4.64
CA GLY A 11 -3.82 14.85 4.35
C GLY A 11 -2.82 13.71 4.18
N TRP A 12 -3.28 12.50 3.83
CA TRP A 12 -2.39 11.36 3.66
C TRP A 12 -1.49 11.53 2.44
N GLY A 13 -0.20 11.25 2.63
CA GLY A 13 0.80 11.25 1.55
C GLY A 13 1.02 9.86 0.96
N ALA A 14 1.89 9.81 -0.06
CA ALA A 14 2.34 8.57 -0.68
C ALA A 14 2.83 7.52 0.34
N HIS A 15 3.54 7.97 1.38
CA HIS A 15 4.03 7.12 2.45
C HIS A 15 2.89 6.45 3.25
N ASP A 16 1.83 7.19 3.59
CA ASP A 16 0.68 6.64 4.33
C ASP A 16 -0.10 5.62 3.49
N LEU A 17 -0.28 5.93 2.20
CA LEU A 17 -0.93 5.03 1.25
C LEU A 17 -0.10 3.75 1.03
N ARG A 18 1.24 3.87 0.95
CA ARG A 18 2.13 2.72 0.89
C ARG A 18 1.99 1.84 2.13
N ARG A 19 2.05 2.44 3.32
CA ARG A 19 1.91 1.73 4.61
C ARG A 19 0.59 0.97 4.67
N VAL A 20 -0.54 1.63 4.45
CA VAL A 20 -1.85 0.98 4.55
C VAL A 20 -2.02 -0.13 3.51
N SER A 21 -1.46 0.05 2.30
CA SER A 21 -1.51 -0.98 1.25
C SER A 21 -0.72 -2.23 1.65
N VAL A 22 0.46 -2.05 2.26
CA VAL A 22 1.27 -3.15 2.79
C VAL A 22 0.54 -3.86 3.93
N ASP A 23 -0.05 -3.12 4.87
CA ASP A 23 -0.72 -3.71 6.03
C ASP A 23 -2.03 -4.42 5.65
N ALA A 24 -2.75 -3.89 4.66
CA ALA A 24 -3.89 -4.57 4.04
C ALA A 24 -3.45 -5.90 3.41
N MET A 25 -2.36 -5.91 2.64
CA MET A 25 -1.86 -7.14 2.02
C MET A 25 -1.33 -8.14 3.05
N LYS A 26 -0.71 -7.70 4.15
CA LYS A 26 -0.34 -8.60 5.26
C LYS A 26 -1.55 -9.28 5.88
N SER A 27 -2.68 -8.58 5.93
CA SER A 27 -3.94 -8.99 6.56
C SER A 27 -4.91 -9.74 5.63
N ALA A 28 -4.62 -9.80 4.32
CA ALA A 28 -5.47 -10.45 3.35
C ALA A 28 -5.55 -11.96 3.55
N PHE A 29 -6.69 -12.57 3.24
CA PHE A 29 -6.90 -14.03 3.28
C PHE A 29 -6.34 -14.75 2.04
N LEU A 30 -5.05 -14.52 1.75
CA LEU A 30 -4.28 -15.21 0.72
C LEU A 30 -3.20 -16.09 1.37
N PRO A 31 -2.67 -17.11 0.67
CA PRO A 31 -1.50 -17.84 1.14
C PRO A 31 -0.32 -16.91 1.47
N TYR A 32 0.42 -17.23 2.53
CA TYR A 32 1.48 -16.35 3.07
C TYR A 32 2.50 -15.91 2.02
N ASP A 33 3.00 -16.85 1.21
CA ASP A 33 4.01 -16.54 0.20
C ASP A 33 3.48 -15.65 -0.92
N LEU A 34 2.20 -15.81 -1.29
CA LEU A 34 1.55 -14.95 -2.27
C LEU A 34 1.43 -13.51 -1.75
N ARG A 35 1.08 -13.32 -0.47
CA ARG A 35 1.05 -11.97 0.14
C ARG A 35 2.43 -11.33 0.12
N ARG A 36 3.47 -12.10 0.47
CA ARG A 36 4.86 -11.60 0.42
C ARG A 36 5.32 -11.25 -0.99
N GLN A 37 4.97 -12.06 -1.98
CA GLN A 37 5.28 -11.79 -3.38
C GLN A 37 4.61 -10.50 -3.85
N LEU A 38 3.31 -10.34 -3.62
CA LEU A 38 2.57 -9.12 -3.99
C LEU A 38 3.12 -7.87 -3.30
N ILE A 39 3.51 -7.95 -2.02
CA ILE A 39 4.12 -6.83 -1.31
C ILE A 39 5.43 -6.41 -1.97
N ARG A 40 6.33 -7.36 -2.24
CA ARG A 40 7.67 -7.07 -2.76
C ARG A 40 7.69 -6.67 -4.22
N ASP A 41 6.88 -7.32 -5.04
CA ASP A 41 7.03 -7.25 -6.49
C ASP A 41 6.04 -6.26 -7.12
N VAL A 42 4.97 -5.91 -6.40
CA VAL A 42 3.92 -5.01 -6.90
C VAL A 42 3.76 -3.78 -6.01
N ILE A 43 3.46 -3.96 -4.72
CA ILE A 43 3.07 -2.85 -3.85
C ILE A 43 4.25 -1.91 -3.60
N VAL A 44 5.38 -2.41 -3.09
CA VAL A 44 6.54 -1.54 -2.78
C VAL A 44 7.07 -0.84 -4.05
N PRO A 45 7.31 -1.54 -5.17
CA PRO A 45 7.75 -0.89 -6.41
C PRO A 45 6.75 0.14 -6.95
N GLY A 46 5.44 -0.10 -6.78
CA GLY A 46 4.40 0.82 -7.22
C GLY A 46 4.43 2.20 -6.53
N TYR A 47 5.03 2.30 -5.34
CA TYR A 47 5.21 3.56 -4.62
C TYR A 47 6.63 4.14 -4.73
N ALA A 48 7.57 3.45 -5.39
CA ALA A 48 8.98 3.85 -5.43
C ALA A 48 9.22 5.22 -6.08
N ALA A 49 8.37 5.62 -7.03
CA ALA A 49 8.43 6.93 -7.67
C ALA A 49 8.16 8.10 -6.71
N TRP A 50 7.62 7.83 -5.52
CA TRP A 50 7.18 8.81 -4.53
C TRP A 50 7.94 8.68 -3.19
N GLU A 51 9.02 7.90 -3.15
CA GLU A 51 9.91 7.77 -1.98
C GLU A 51 11.11 8.75 -2.02
N GLY A 52 10.94 9.94 -2.60
CA GLY A 52 11.92 11.04 -2.60
C GLY A 52 11.30 12.34 -2.11
#